data_AF-A0A3N5ZSV0-F1
#
_entry.id   AF-A0A3N5ZSV0-F1
#
_cell.length_a   1.000
_cell.length_b   1.000
_cell.length_c   1.000
_cell.angle_alpha   90.00
_cell.angle_beta   90.00
_cell.angle_gamma   90.00
#
_symmetry.space_group_name_H-M   'P 1'
#
loop_
_entity.id
_entity.type
_entity.pdbx_description
1 polymer ?
#
loop_
_entity_poly.entity_id
_entity_poly.type
_entity_poly.pdbx_seq_one_letter_code
_entity_poly.pdbx_strand_id
1 'polypeptide(L)' 'MSPLVIVFLTVFIDLLGFGIIIPLLPFYAETFGGDAFTVGLLATSFSLMQFIFAPIWGRLSDRVGRRPIILGGLFGSF' A
#
# COMPACT_ATOMS: atom_id res chain seq x y z
N MET A 1 24.28 2.00 7.78
CA MET A 1 23.61 1.78 6.48
C MET A 1 23.16 3.12 5.92
N SER A 2 23.33 3.35 4.62
CA SER A 2 22.81 4.58 3.99
C SER A 2 21.27 4.60 4.09
N PRO A 3 20.64 5.74 4.43
CA PRO A 3 19.17 5.86 4.49
C PRO A 3 18.45 5.38 3.21
N LEU A 4 19.12 5.49 2.06
CA LEU A 4 18.63 5.00 0.77
C LEU A 4 18.41 3.48 0.73
N VAL A 5 19.28 2.70 1.37
CA VAL A 5 19.16 1.23 1.40
C VAL A 5 17.94 0.80 2.20
N ILE A 6 17.64 1.50 3.30
CA ILE A 6 16.47 1.21 4.14
C ILE A 6 15.19 1.49 3.35
N VAL A 7 15.09 2.67 2.72
CA VAL A 7 13.93 3.02 1.89
C VAL A 7 13.76 2.06 0.71
N PHE A 8 14.86 1.71 0.06
CA PHE A 8 14.85 0.73 -1.04
C PHE A 8 14.31 -0.63 -0.59
N LEU A 9 14.79 -1.16 0.53
CA LEU A 9 14.31 -2.43 1.07
C LEU A 9 12.83 -2.37 1.46
N THR A 10 12.39 -1.28 2.08
CA THR A 10 10.97 -1.09 2.43
C THR A 10 10.10 -1.14 1.17
N VAL A 11 10.43 -0.35 0.14
CA VAL A 11 9.67 -0.32 -1.12
C VAL A 11 9.73 -1.67 -1.84
N PHE A 12 10.88 -2.34 -1.81
CA PHE A 12 11.04 -3.67 -2.39
C PHE A 12 10.12 -4.69 -1.75
N ILE A 13 10.08 -4.76 -0.41
CA ILE A 13 9.21 -5.67 0.34
C ILE A 13 7.74 -5.38 0.04
N ASP A 14 7.37 -4.10 -0.02
CA ASP A 14 6.00 -3.66 -0.28
C ASP A 14 5.52 -4.10 -1.68
N LEU A 15 6.35 -3.85 -2.72
CA LEU A 15 6.06 -4.29 -4.08
C LEU A 15 5.99 -5.81 -4.23
N LEU A 16 6.83 -6.54 -3.50
CA LEU A 16 6.80 -8.00 -3.46
C LEU A 16 5.47 -8.48 -2.85
N GLY A 17 5.05 -7.90 -1.74
CA GLY A 17 3.75 -8.16 -1.11
C GLY A 17 2.58 -7.92 -2.07
N PHE A 18 2.55 -6.78 -2.76
CA PHE A 18 1.55 -6.50 -3.80
C PHE A 18 1.56 -7.54 -4.92
N GLY A 19 2.75 -7.92 -5.40
CA GLY A 19 2.89 -8.92 -6.45
C GLY A 19 2.33 -10.30 -6.07
N ILE A 20 2.38 -10.65 -4.79
CA ILE A 20 1.78 -11.88 -4.26
C ILE A 20 0.27 -11.71 -4.07
N ILE A 21 -0.18 -10.62 -3.46
CA ILE A 21 -1.59 -10.45 -3.06
C ILE A 21 -2.53 -10.28 -4.26
N ILE A 22 -2.14 -9.50 -5.29
CA ILE A 22 -3.00 -9.19 -6.44
C ILE A 22 -3.57 -10.46 -7.12
N PRO A 23 -2.77 -11.48 -7.51
CA PRO A 23 -3.31 -12.69 -8.13
C PRO A 23 -4.10 -13.57 -7.14
N LEU A 24 -3.85 -13.45 -5.84
CA LEU A 24 -4.55 -14.20 -4.79
C LEU A 24 -5.91 -13.59 -4.42
N LEU A 25 -6.07 -12.27 -4.60
CA LEU A 25 -7.30 -11.53 -4.29
C LEU A 25 -8.58 -12.17 -4.86
N PRO A 26 -8.66 -12.55 -6.15
CA PRO A 26 -9.88 -13.17 -6.69
C PRO A 26 -10.21 -14.53 -6.05
N PHE A 27 -9.20 -15.35 -5.75
CA PHE A 27 -9.41 -16.65 -5.09
C PHE A 27 -9.90 -16.48 -3.65
N TYR A 28 -9.37 -15.49 -2.93
CA TYR A 28 -9.88 -15.16 -1.60
C TYR A 28 -11.31 -14.62 -1.67
N ALA A 29 -11.60 -13.71 -2.60
CA ALA A 29 -12.94 -13.17 -2.78
C ALA A 29 -13.97 -14.28 -3.04
N GLU A 30 -13.65 -15.24 -3.91
CA GLU A 30 -14.51 -16.40 -4.17
C GLU A 30 -14.76 -17.24 -2.91
N THR A 31 -13.73 -17.43 -2.07
CA THR A 31 -13.86 -18.15 -0.78
C THR A 31 -14.82 -17.44 0.18
N PHE A 32 -14.93 -16.11 0.10
CA PHE A 32 -15.89 -15.31 0.88
C PHE A 32 -17.25 -15.12 0.17
N GLY A 33 -17.49 -15.79 -0.95
CA GLY A 33 -18.73 -15.67 -1.75
C GLY A 33 -18.80 -14.39 -2.60
N GLY A 34 -17.68 -13.70 -2.79
CA GLY A 34 -17.56 -12.53 -3.66
C GLY A 34 -17.46 -12.91 -5.13
N ASP A 35 -18.08 -12.11 -5.99
CA ASP A 35 -18.04 -12.26 -7.44
C ASP A 35 -16.97 -11.36 -8.09
N ALA A 36 -16.82 -11.44 -9.42
CA ALA A 36 -15.89 -10.60 -10.18
C ALA A 36 -16.16 -9.10 -10.00
N PHE A 37 -17.43 -8.71 -9.77
CA PHE A 37 -17.80 -7.32 -9.50
C PHE A 37 -17.26 -6.85 -8.15
N THR A 38 -17.33 -7.70 -7.12
CA THR A 38 -16.79 -7.44 -5.79
C THR A 38 -15.28 -7.26 -5.83
N VAL A 39 -14.55 -8.10 -6.59
CA VAL A 39 -13.11 -7.93 -6.81
C VAL A 39 -12.80 -6.60 -7.50
N GLY A 40 -13.57 -6.26 -8.53
CA GLY A 40 -13.45 -4.97 -9.21
C GLY A 40 -13.70 -3.78 -8.28
N LEU A 41 -14.68 -3.88 -7.38
CA LEU A 41 -15.00 -2.87 -6.38
C LEU A 41 -13.88 -2.71 -5.34
N LEU A 42 -13.28 -3.82 -4.88
CA LEU A 42 -12.13 -3.79 -3.98
C LEU A 42 -10.93 -3.10 -4.63
N ALA A 43 -10.62 -3.46 -5.89
CA ALA A 43 -9.52 -2.86 -6.64
C ALA A 43 -9.74 -1.34 -6.86
N THR A 44 -10.94 -0.95 -7.30
CA THR A 44 -11.27 0.47 -7.51
C THR A 44 -11.30 1.26 -6.22
N SER A 45 -11.85 0.71 -5.14
CA SER A 45 -11.81 1.34 -3.80
C SER A 45 -10.37 1.56 -3.34
N PHE A 46 -9.50 0.56 -3.51
CA PHE A 46 -8.09 0.67 -3.18
C PHE A 46 -7.37 1.76 -4.00
N SER A 47 -7.57 1.79 -5.32
CA SER A 47 -7.01 2.83 -6.19
C SER A 47 -7.57 4.23 -5.87
N LEU A 48 -8.86 4.34 -5.55
CA LEU A 48 -9.49 5.60 -5.18
C LEU A 48 -8.91 6.15 -3.88
N MET A 49 -8.77 5.29 -2.86
CA MET A 49 -8.16 5.69 -1.60
C MET A 49 -6.70 6.09 -1.80
N GLN A 50 -5.91 5.34 -2.58
CA GLN A 50 -4.56 5.76 -2.93
C GLN A 50 -4.53 7.12 -3.65
N PHE A 51 -5.42 7.35 -4.61
CA PHE A 51 -5.49 8.61 -5.34
C PHE A 51 -5.77 9.81 -4.42
N ILE A 52 -6.66 9.65 -3.44
CA ILE A 52 -6.99 10.70 -2.48
C ILE A 52 -5.87 10.88 -1.45
N PHE A 53 -5.37 9.79 -0.87
CA PHE A 53 -4.46 9.84 0.27
C PHE A 53 -2.98 10.01 -0.12
N ALA A 54 -2.54 9.57 -1.30
CA ALA A 54 -1.16 9.76 -1.77
C ALA A 54 -0.71 11.23 -1.76
N PRO A 55 -1.47 12.21 -2.32
CA PRO A 55 -1.07 13.61 -2.26
C PRO A 55 -1.15 14.18 -0.84
N ILE A 56 -2.09 13.70 0.00
CA ILE A 56 -2.22 14.15 1.39
C ILE A 56 -0.96 13.76 2.18
N TRP A 57 -0.57 12.48 2.12
CA TRP A 57 0.62 11.97 2.79
C TRP A 57 1.91 12.57 2.23
N GLY A 58 1.99 12.78 0.91
CA GLY A 58 3.13 13.45 0.29
C GLY A 58 3.31 14.88 0.84
N ARG A 59 2.24 15.68 0.84
CA ARG A 59 2.28 17.06 1.35
C ARG A 59 2.54 17.13 2.85
N LEU A 60 2.01 16.19 3.63
CA LEU A 60 2.28 16.10 5.07
C LEU A 60 3.75 15.73 5.31
N SER A 61 4.31 14.82 4.51
CA SER A 61 5.71 14.36 4.59
C SER A 61 6.69 15.48 4.30
N ASP A 62 6.39 16.30 3.31
CA ASP A 62 7.22 17.47 2.99
C ASP A 62 7.14 18.57 4.06
N ARG A 63 6.05 18.65 4.85
CA ARG A 63 5.88 19.64 5.94
C ARG A 63 6.49 19.21 7.28
N VAL A 64 6.29 17.96 7.68
CA VAL A 64 6.73 17.43 9.00
C VAL A 64 8.15 16.85 8.94
N GLY A 65 8.66 16.63 7.72
CA GLY A 65 9.90 15.92 7.47
C GLY A 65 9.64 14.45 7.16
N ARG A 66 10.38 13.92 6.17
CA ARG A 66 10.11 12.59 5.59
C ARG A 66 10.32 11.43 6.58
N ARG A 67 11.25 11.58 7.54
CA ARG A 67 11.62 10.53 8.51
C ARG A 67 10.46 10.08 9.43
N PRO A 68 9.78 10.96 10.18
CA PRO A 68 8.69 10.55 11.06
C PRO A 68 7.49 9.93 10.32
N ILE A 69 7.19 10.38 9.10
CA ILE A 69 6.08 9.82 8.32
C ILE A 69 6.42 8.42 7.81
N ILE A 70 7.63 8.21 7.30
CA ILE A 70 8.08 6.88 6.86
C ILE A 70 8.08 5.91 8.04
N LEU A 71 8.58 6.32 9.20
CA LEU A 71 8.59 5.48 10.40
C LEU A 71 7.17 5.19 10.92
N GLY A 72 6.27 6.16 10.90
CA GLY A 72 4.86 5.96 11.27
C GLY A 72 4.11 5.02 10.31
N GLY A 73 4.35 5.15 8.99
CA GLY A 73 3.79 4.25 7.98
C GLY A 73 4.31 2.83 8.08
N LEU A 74 5.61 2.67 8.36
CA LEU A 74 6.22 1.36 8.65
C LEU A 74 5.60 0.74 9.91
N PHE A 75 5.41 1.51 10.98
CA PHE A 75 4.80 1.01 12.21
C PHE A 75 3.34 0.53 12.01
N GLY A 76 2.58 1.19 11.13
CA GLY A 76 1.22 0.79 10.81
C GLY A 76 1.09 -0.31 9.74
N SER A 77 2.18 -0.67 9.04
CA SER A 77 2.20 -1.76 8.05
C SER A 77 2.57 -3.12 8.64
N PHE A 78 3.07 -3.16 9.88
CA PHE A 78 3.24 -4.39 10.67
C PHE A 78 2.01 -4.64 11.52
#